data_AF-A0A937UCJ0-F1
#
_entry.id   AF-A0A937UCJ0-F1
#
_cell.length_a   1.000
_cell.length_b   1.000
_cell.length_c   1.000
_cell.angle_alpha   90.00
_cell.angle_beta   90.00
_cell.angle_gamma   90.00
#
_symmetry.space_group_name_H-M   'P 1'
#
loop_
_entity.id
_entity.type
_entity.pdbx_description
1 polymer ?
#
loop_
_entity_poly.entity_id
_entity_poly.type
_entity_poly.pdbx_seq_one_letter_code
_entity_poly.pdbx_strand_id
1 'polypeptide(L)'
;MLILTVLLWTCTANANNANDAKKAQAGLVTTHSRGLHGYIGYSASRPPDRSAYSAGMGFYSAVWPLIAKPIARFQIGLPSAWITPDNSDNKDTPLAPVGTHARDNWPERGPTWGSVFQTVEGGLGYWARNRFRYGPPKFSMNATPQCYDYEVGSPGWSFFYSSKALPDDRLGIAQLSNRLLIPPDALPFEGNPNGKFLGYTYMALPFTEPTTAEPPTGDQAWTCFLSAANFKGPMAYYIPETWSKTGKLFNYPFIYGRGLDARPGRMGGGAMEINTVPRFESKDARGVVYSKLPKLQFPADDRGRTLLVQDVTYYSKAALYDAFKAWRDGGPACSGRFDAEGAWKSTLTTRTTRFDQAGKRITGVEKVFDTKIFEGNVWGLKWFDGTAGANGYFPQYFKHVADERVAVSAADVPAETQLLTAQFKLAGRGQPYTSPTGGAWGNPGPARGPYKVDLADGSRVTYCWYRFVDQPSFQQYKWSDDKKAKLQSFVEKVHANWPIDRDYMAPPSSGKLATLDPALLVMPPEGLEVGYVPIVTHQEDAGK
;
A
#
# COMPACT_ATOMS: atom_id res chain seq x y z
N MET A 1 70.73 -19.63 40.00
CA MET A 1 70.09 -18.34 39.70
C MET A 1 68.68 -18.62 39.21
N LEU A 2 67.66 -18.14 39.97
CA LEU A 2 66.21 -17.97 39.69
C LEU A 2 65.52 -19.06 38.85
N ILE A 3 64.59 -19.93 39.29
CA ILE A 3 63.50 -19.90 40.30
C ILE A 3 62.72 -18.59 40.36
N LEU A 4 61.51 -18.58 39.75
CA LEU A 4 60.37 -17.81 40.25
C LEU A 4 59.05 -18.43 39.74
N THR A 5 58.47 -19.39 40.47
CA THR A 5 57.31 -19.30 41.39
C THR A 5 55.95 -18.95 40.75
N VAL A 6 55.11 -19.99 40.68
CA VAL A 6 53.65 -19.93 40.64
C VAL A 6 53.15 -19.36 41.97
N LEU A 7 52.28 -18.34 41.94
CA LEU A 7 51.45 -17.96 43.08
C LEU A 7 49.98 -18.20 42.73
N LEU A 8 49.46 -19.30 43.27
CA LEU A 8 48.05 -19.52 43.52
C LEU A 8 47.68 -18.72 44.77
N TRP A 9 46.77 -17.76 44.64
CA TRP A 9 46.05 -17.20 45.78
C TRP A 9 44.57 -17.58 45.68
N THR A 10 44.20 -18.47 46.59
CA THR A 10 42.85 -18.85 46.97
C THR A 10 42.15 -17.65 47.60
N CYS A 11 41.08 -17.15 46.99
CA CYS A 11 40.07 -16.39 47.73
C CYS A 11 38.98 -17.36 48.17
N THR A 12 38.95 -17.54 49.48
CA THR A 12 37.97 -18.24 50.29
C THR A 12 36.55 -17.78 49.99
N ALA A 13 35.63 -18.75 50.01
CA ALA A 13 34.20 -18.53 49.99
C ALA A 13 33.78 -17.64 51.17
N ASN A 14 33.17 -16.50 50.85
CA ASN A 14 32.16 -15.91 51.72
C ASN A 14 30.79 -16.39 51.23
N ALA A 15 30.32 -17.45 51.89
CA ALA A 15 28.90 -17.76 51.95
C ALA A 15 28.21 -16.61 52.69
N ASN A 16 27.48 -15.76 51.95
CA ASN A 16 26.30 -15.03 52.42
C ASN A 16 25.83 -14.10 51.29
N ASN A 17 24.97 -14.63 50.42
CA ASN A 17 23.64 -14.07 50.21
C ASN A 17 22.89 -14.97 49.22
N ALA A 18 22.00 -15.77 49.81
CA ALA A 18 20.97 -16.49 49.12
C ALA A 18 20.14 -15.53 48.25
N ASN A 19 19.74 -16.02 47.08
CA ASN A 19 18.43 -15.78 46.48
C ASN A 19 17.89 -14.34 46.49
N ASP A 20 18.59 -13.41 45.83
CA ASP A 20 17.92 -12.29 45.17
C ASP A 20 17.82 -12.57 43.66
N ALA A 21 17.21 -13.70 43.33
CA ALA A 21 16.49 -13.77 42.07
C ALA A 21 15.41 -12.70 42.16
N LYS A 22 15.63 -11.53 41.54
CA LYS A 22 14.61 -10.49 41.32
C LYS A 22 13.30 -11.21 41.00
N LYS A 23 12.39 -11.31 41.99
CA LYS A 23 11.03 -11.79 41.78
C LYS A 23 10.52 -10.91 40.65
N ALA A 24 10.34 -11.49 39.46
CA ALA A 24 9.83 -10.74 38.33
C ALA A 24 8.50 -10.14 38.80
N GLN A 25 8.46 -8.81 38.93
CA GLN A 25 7.32 -8.13 39.53
C GLN A 25 6.09 -8.44 38.69
N ALA A 26 5.16 -9.23 39.25
CA ALA A 26 3.89 -9.53 38.60
C ALA A 26 3.14 -8.22 38.30
N GLY A 27 2.45 -8.18 37.17
CA GLY A 27 1.67 -7.00 36.78
C GLY A 27 2.42 -5.86 36.12
N LEU A 28 3.74 -5.95 35.93
CA LEU A 28 4.46 -4.95 35.15
C LEU A 28 4.14 -5.06 33.65
N VAL A 29 3.39 -4.09 33.12
CA VAL A 29 3.05 -4.01 31.70
C VAL A 29 4.19 -3.39 30.89
N THR A 30 4.69 -4.13 29.89
CA THR A 30 5.73 -3.67 28.96
C THR A 30 5.19 -3.59 27.53
N THR A 31 5.69 -2.62 26.74
CA THR A 31 5.22 -2.39 25.36
C THR A 31 6.24 -2.84 24.34
N HIS A 32 5.80 -3.51 23.28
CA HIS A 32 6.63 -4.02 22.18
C HIS A 32 6.00 -3.73 20.81
N SER A 33 6.78 -3.78 19.72
CA SER A 33 6.31 -3.49 18.35
C SER A 33 6.00 -4.71 17.48
N ARG A 34 6.47 -5.91 17.87
CA ARG A 34 6.29 -7.18 17.12
C ARG A 34 5.15 -8.01 17.72
N GLY A 35 3.96 -7.43 17.78
CA GLY A 35 2.78 -8.03 18.40
C GLY A 35 2.08 -9.08 17.55
N LEU A 36 1.92 -8.79 16.26
CA LEU A 36 1.29 -9.67 15.29
C LEU A 36 2.00 -9.48 13.96
N HIS A 37 2.35 -10.60 13.32
CA HIS A 37 2.93 -10.65 12.00
C HIS A 37 2.33 -11.85 11.24
N GLY A 38 2.22 -11.70 9.91
CA GLY A 38 1.64 -12.72 9.04
C GLY A 38 0.82 -12.11 7.90
N TYR A 39 0.20 -13.00 7.12
CA TYR A 39 -0.61 -12.63 5.96
C TYR A 39 -1.97 -13.32 6.04
N ILE A 40 -3.03 -12.56 5.77
CA ILE A 40 -4.34 -13.12 5.46
C ILE A 40 -4.52 -12.97 3.96
N GLY A 41 -4.44 -14.06 3.19
CA GLY A 41 -4.36 -13.96 1.74
C GLY A 41 -5.20 -14.95 0.96
N TYR A 42 -5.35 -14.65 -0.32
CA TYR A 42 -5.95 -15.49 -1.33
C TYR A 42 -4.98 -15.68 -2.50
N SER A 43 -5.19 -16.75 -3.25
CA SER A 43 -4.56 -16.96 -4.55
C SER A 43 -5.59 -16.76 -5.64
N ALA A 44 -5.15 -16.21 -6.76
CA ALA A 44 -5.96 -16.04 -7.96
C ALA A 44 -5.38 -16.93 -9.05
N SER A 45 -6.22 -17.79 -9.63
CA SER A 45 -5.88 -18.47 -10.88
C SER A 45 -5.43 -17.45 -11.94
N ARG A 46 -4.60 -17.89 -12.88
CA ARG A 46 -4.07 -17.05 -13.96
C ARG A 46 -4.63 -17.52 -15.30
N PRO A 47 -4.77 -16.61 -16.27
CA PRO A 47 -5.20 -16.98 -17.60
C PRO A 47 -4.20 -17.98 -18.21
N PRO A 48 -4.66 -18.94 -19.04
CA PRO A 48 -3.79 -19.89 -19.73
C PRO A 48 -2.71 -19.18 -20.55
N ASP A 49 -3.11 -18.17 -21.33
CA ASP A 49 -2.20 -17.23 -21.99
C ASP A 49 -1.87 -16.08 -21.03
N ARG A 50 -0.80 -16.28 -20.25
CA ARG A 50 -0.36 -15.31 -19.23
C ARG A 50 0.11 -13.99 -19.84
N SER A 51 0.73 -14.05 -21.01
CA SER A 51 1.25 -12.87 -21.71
C SER A 51 0.14 -12.01 -22.31
N ALA A 52 -0.97 -12.62 -22.73
CA ALA A 52 -2.08 -11.86 -23.29
C ALA A 52 -2.75 -10.96 -22.25
N TYR A 53 -2.90 -11.42 -21.00
CA TYR A 53 -3.68 -10.76 -19.94
C TYR A 53 -2.81 -10.13 -18.84
N SER A 54 -1.71 -9.52 -19.25
CA SER A 54 -0.73 -8.88 -18.36
C SER A 54 -0.67 -7.36 -18.50
N ALA A 55 -1.64 -6.76 -19.21
CA ALA A 55 -1.69 -5.33 -19.47
C ALA A 55 -2.43 -4.56 -18.37
N GLY A 56 -3.29 -5.23 -17.60
CA GLY A 56 -3.90 -4.64 -16.42
C GLY A 56 -4.44 -5.67 -15.44
N MET A 57 -4.62 -5.26 -14.18
CA MET A 57 -5.12 -6.10 -13.11
C MET A 57 -5.90 -5.27 -12.10
N GLY A 58 -7.03 -5.78 -11.64
CA GLY A 58 -7.82 -5.11 -10.61
C GLY A 58 -8.83 -5.98 -9.91
N PHE A 59 -9.45 -5.42 -8.88
CA PHE A 59 -10.41 -6.09 -8.01
C PHE A 59 -11.16 -5.07 -7.17
N TYR A 60 -12.17 -5.54 -6.45
CA TYR A 60 -12.86 -4.79 -5.42
C TYR A 60 -12.41 -5.26 -4.04
N SER A 61 -11.99 -4.32 -3.19
CA SER A 61 -11.51 -4.57 -1.83
C SER A 61 -12.39 -3.86 -0.81
N ALA A 62 -12.76 -4.55 0.27
CA ALA A 62 -13.63 -4.01 1.31
C ALA A 62 -12.90 -2.90 2.12
N VAL A 63 -13.65 -1.85 2.47
CA VAL A 63 -13.20 -0.72 3.28
C VAL A 63 -13.93 -0.77 4.63
N TRP A 64 -13.15 -0.84 5.72
CA TRP A 64 -13.68 -0.81 7.09
C TRP A 64 -12.60 -0.39 8.09
N PRO A 65 -12.96 0.17 9.25
CA PRO A 65 -12.02 0.39 10.35
C PRO A 65 -11.60 -0.95 10.98
N LEU A 66 -10.35 -1.36 10.79
CA LEU A 66 -9.77 -2.52 11.48
C LEU A 66 -9.55 -2.24 12.98
N ILE A 67 -9.39 -0.97 13.35
CA ILE A 67 -9.23 -0.50 14.73
C ILE A 67 -10.21 0.65 15.00
N ALA A 68 -10.81 0.66 16.19
CA ALA A 68 -11.81 1.68 16.54
C ALA A 68 -11.22 3.08 16.75
N LYS A 69 -9.94 3.16 17.14
CA LYS A 69 -9.20 4.42 17.35
C LYS A 69 -7.84 4.33 16.69
N PRO A 70 -7.26 5.44 16.21
CA PRO A 70 -5.96 5.43 15.55
C PRO A 70 -4.86 5.10 16.56
N ILE A 71 -4.28 3.91 16.47
CA ILE A 71 -3.21 3.45 17.38
C ILE A 71 -1.84 3.89 16.84
N ALA A 72 -0.96 4.33 17.73
CA ALA A 72 0.42 4.69 17.39
C ALA A 72 1.23 3.44 17.02
N ARG A 73 2.14 3.58 16.04
CA ARG A 73 3.02 2.48 15.57
C ARG A 73 2.24 1.23 15.13
N PHE A 74 1.10 1.45 14.48
CA PHE A 74 0.26 0.41 13.91
C PHE A 74 0.32 0.48 12.38
N GLN A 75 0.69 -0.62 11.73
CA GLN A 75 0.72 -0.75 10.29
C GLN A 75 0.20 -2.13 9.86
N ILE A 76 -0.90 -2.12 9.13
CA ILE A 76 -1.47 -3.27 8.44
C ILE A 76 -1.99 -2.79 7.08
N GLY A 77 -1.56 -3.44 6.01
CA GLY A 77 -2.21 -3.34 4.70
C GLY A 77 -3.51 -4.13 4.73
N LEU A 78 -4.62 -3.51 4.32
CA LEU A 78 -5.86 -4.23 4.04
C LEU A 78 -5.73 -4.96 2.69
N PRO A 79 -6.71 -5.76 2.24
CA PRO A 79 -6.52 -6.61 1.08
C PRO A 79 -6.04 -5.85 -0.15
N SER A 80 -4.82 -6.16 -0.56
CA SER A 80 -4.17 -5.57 -1.72
C SER A 80 -3.32 -6.60 -2.46
N ALA A 81 -2.65 -6.18 -3.52
CA ALA A 81 -1.81 -7.04 -4.35
C ALA A 81 -0.57 -6.29 -4.82
N TRP A 82 0.41 -7.06 -5.31
CA TRP A 82 1.64 -6.55 -5.89
C TRP A 82 1.67 -6.85 -7.38
N ILE A 83 2.17 -5.89 -8.16
CA ILE A 83 2.44 -6.05 -9.58
C ILE A 83 3.94 -5.93 -9.79
N THR A 84 4.54 -6.97 -10.37
CA THR A 84 5.98 -7.01 -10.70
C THR A 84 6.18 -7.28 -12.19
N PRO A 85 7.31 -6.85 -12.79
CA PRO A 85 7.57 -7.11 -14.21
C PRO A 85 7.90 -8.60 -14.43
N ASP A 86 7.34 -9.21 -15.48
CA ASP A 86 7.65 -10.59 -15.84
C ASP A 86 9.06 -10.73 -16.38
N ASN A 87 9.95 -11.19 -15.51
CA ASN A 87 11.33 -11.58 -15.81
C ASN A 87 11.53 -13.09 -15.64
N SER A 88 10.52 -13.91 -15.92
CA SER A 88 10.64 -15.36 -15.78
C SER A 88 11.57 -16.02 -16.81
N ASP A 89 11.98 -15.28 -17.84
CA ASP A 89 13.08 -15.63 -18.76
C ASP A 89 14.44 -15.64 -18.06
N ASN A 90 14.63 -14.79 -17.03
CA ASN A 90 15.87 -14.68 -16.28
C ASN A 90 15.88 -15.66 -15.09
N LYS A 91 16.93 -16.47 -14.96
CA LYS A 91 17.03 -17.54 -13.95
C LYS A 91 18.10 -17.31 -12.89
N ASP A 92 19.10 -16.49 -13.18
CA ASP A 92 20.33 -16.44 -12.38
C ASP A 92 20.92 -15.04 -12.22
N THR A 93 20.56 -14.09 -13.08
CA THR A 93 21.22 -12.79 -13.10
C THR A 93 20.44 -11.80 -12.22
N PRO A 94 21.09 -11.11 -11.27
CA PRO A 94 20.43 -10.12 -10.44
C PRO A 94 19.77 -8.99 -11.24
N LEU A 95 18.50 -8.71 -10.94
CA LEU A 95 17.77 -7.55 -11.45
C LEU A 95 18.01 -6.31 -10.59
N ALA A 96 18.41 -6.49 -9.33
CA ALA A 96 18.81 -5.40 -8.45
C ALA A 96 20.33 -5.16 -8.56
N PRO A 97 20.77 -4.02 -9.15
CA PRO A 97 22.19 -3.68 -9.22
C PRO A 97 22.83 -3.52 -7.83
N VAL A 98 24.13 -3.80 -7.73
CA VAL A 98 24.93 -3.44 -6.56
C VAL A 98 24.90 -1.92 -6.38
N GLY A 99 24.80 -1.45 -5.14
CA GLY A 99 24.59 -0.03 -4.82
C GLY A 99 23.12 0.31 -4.53
N THR A 100 22.17 -0.57 -4.87
CA THR A 100 20.77 -0.38 -4.47
C THR A 100 20.53 -0.83 -3.03
N HIS A 101 19.57 -0.21 -2.36
CA HIS A 101 19.29 -0.41 -0.94
C HIS A 101 18.96 -1.86 -0.64
N ALA A 102 18.04 -2.48 -1.40
CA ALA A 102 17.72 -3.88 -1.20
C ALA A 102 18.95 -4.76 -1.43
N ARG A 103 19.70 -4.56 -2.52
CA ARG A 103 20.85 -5.39 -2.89
C ARG A 103 21.95 -5.39 -1.82
N ASP A 104 22.18 -4.24 -1.19
CA ASP A 104 23.32 -4.06 -0.30
C ASP A 104 22.97 -4.25 1.19
N ASN A 105 21.69 -4.11 1.58
CA ASN A 105 21.31 -4.05 3.00
C ASN A 105 20.34 -5.14 3.45
N TRP A 106 19.76 -5.92 2.53
CA TRP A 106 18.76 -6.94 2.88
C TRP A 106 19.36 -8.35 2.85
N PRO A 107 18.76 -9.31 3.59
CA PRO A 107 19.12 -10.73 3.43
C PRO A 107 19.00 -11.16 1.97
N GLU A 108 19.87 -12.09 1.56
CA GLU A 108 19.97 -12.52 0.17
C GLU A 108 18.61 -12.90 -0.44
N ARG A 109 18.28 -12.26 -1.57
CA ARG A 109 17.09 -12.55 -2.40
C ARG A 109 17.46 -13.18 -3.74
N GLY A 110 18.58 -13.89 -3.76
CA GLY A 110 19.17 -14.48 -4.95
C GLY A 110 18.38 -15.67 -5.54
N PRO A 111 18.75 -16.11 -6.75
CA PRO A 111 19.85 -15.55 -7.55
C PRO A 111 19.44 -14.25 -8.29
N THR A 112 18.15 -14.05 -8.59
CA THR A 112 17.70 -12.96 -9.48
C THR A 112 17.30 -11.67 -8.79
N TRP A 113 17.03 -11.65 -7.48
CA TRP A 113 16.53 -10.45 -6.77
C TRP A 113 15.22 -9.86 -7.35
N GLY A 114 14.51 -10.62 -8.20
CA GLY A 114 13.33 -10.11 -8.91
C GLY A 114 12.14 -9.77 -8.01
N SER A 115 12.09 -10.31 -6.78
CA SER A 115 11.03 -9.98 -5.81
C SER A 115 11.12 -8.56 -5.27
N VAL A 116 12.27 -7.89 -5.42
CA VAL A 116 12.51 -6.54 -4.90
C VAL A 116 12.94 -5.56 -5.99
N PHE A 117 12.96 -5.99 -7.26
CA PHE A 117 13.44 -5.15 -8.37
C PHE A 117 12.55 -3.91 -8.58
N GLN A 118 11.27 -4.16 -8.91
CA GLN A 118 10.25 -3.14 -9.11
C GLN A 118 8.88 -3.67 -8.70
N THR A 119 8.11 -2.85 -7.99
CA THR A 119 6.74 -3.19 -7.58
C THR A 119 5.80 -2.00 -7.77
N VAL A 120 4.60 -2.24 -8.30
CA VAL A 120 3.42 -1.46 -7.93
C VAL A 120 2.76 -2.17 -6.76
N GLU A 121 2.42 -1.42 -5.72
CA GLU A 121 1.90 -1.91 -4.45
C GLU A 121 0.98 -0.88 -3.78
N GLY A 122 0.76 -1.02 -2.47
CA GLY A 122 -0.15 -0.15 -1.73
C GLY A 122 -1.58 -0.66 -1.77
N GLY A 123 -2.54 0.27 -1.86
CA GLY A 123 -3.97 -0.01 -1.72
C GLY A 123 -4.55 0.51 -0.41
N LEU A 124 -5.56 -0.16 0.11
CA LEU A 124 -6.19 0.16 1.39
C LEU A 124 -5.27 -0.23 2.55
N GLY A 125 -5.12 0.62 3.55
CA GLY A 125 -4.31 0.25 4.72
C GLY A 125 -4.18 1.32 5.78
N TYR A 126 -3.49 0.92 6.84
CA TYR A 126 -2.94 1.77 7.88
C TYR A 126 -1.45 1.91 7.62
N TRP A 127 -1.05 2.92 6.88
CA TRP A 127 0.33 3.04 6.42
C TRP A 127 1.20 3.70 7.49
N ALA A 128 2.47 3.28 7.59
CA ALA A 128 3.41 3.79 8.59
C ALA A 128 3.47 5.33 8.62
N ARG A 129 3.33 5.94 7.44
CA ARG A 129 3.37 7.39 7.25
C ARG A 129 2.07 8.13 7.47
N ASN A 130 0.91 7.48 7.63
CA ASN A 130 -0.31 8.25 7.89
C ASN A 130 -0.15 9.05 9.18
N ARG A 131 -0.02 10.37 9.03
CA ARG A 131 0.17 11.41 10.04
C ARG A 131 -1.15 11.96 10.54
N PHE A 132 -2.18 11.88 9.71
CA PHE A 132 -3.52 12.34 10.00
C PHE A 132 -4.44 11.12 10.02
N ARG A 133 -4.27 10.28 11.05
CA ARG A 133 -5.10 9.08 11.24
C ARG A 133 -6.40 9.46 11.94
N TYR A 134 -7.52 8.90 11.48
CA TYR A 134 -8.86 9.28 11.94
C TYR A 134 -9.80 8.08 12.18
N GLY A 135 -9.28 6.85 12.14
CA GLY A 135 -10.01 5.61 12.43
C GLY A 135 -10.09 4.65 11.24
N PRO A 136 -10.79 5.02 10.15
CA PRO A 136 -10.79 4.25 8.91
C PRO A 136 -9.40 4.13 8.25
N PRO A 137 -9.19 3.12 7.39
CA PRO A 137 -8.01 3.02 6.55
C PRO A 137 -8.01 4.13 5.49
N LYS A 138 -6.89 4.26 4.77
CA LYS A 138 -6.76 5.14 3.61
C LYS A 138 -6.29 4.37 2.39
N PHE A 139 -6.58 4.87 1.19
CA PHE A 139 -6.07 4.32 -0.07
C PHE A 139 -4.79 5.04 -0.52
N SER A 140 -3.73 4.30 -0.83
CA SER A 140 -2.43 4.84 -1.29
C SER A 140 -1.95 4.15 -2.56
N MET A 141 -1.42 4.91 -3.52
CA MET A 141 -0.90 4.43 -4.81
C MET A 141 0.63 4.26 -4.73
N ASN A 142 1.08 3.16 -4.13
CA ASN A 142 2.48 2.97 -3.77
C ASN A 142 3.26 2.22 -4.86
N ALA A 143 4.53 2.55 -5.04
CA ALA A 143 5.46 1.74 -5.83
C ALA A 143 6.91 1.86 -5.37
N THR A 144 7.69 0.82 -5.63
CA THR A 144 9.15 0.84 -5.53
C THR A 144 9.74 0.68 -6.94
N PRO A 145 10.28 1.75 -7.55
CA PRO A 145 10.77 1.69 -8.93
C PRO A 145 12.25 1.30 -9.06
N GLN A 146 12.99 1.34 -7.95
CA GLN A 146 14.44 1.23 -7.95
C GLN A 146 14.93 0.43 -6.74
N CYS A 147 14.55 -0.86 -6.64
CA CYS A 147 15.14 -1.76 -5.65
C CYS A 147 15.10 -1.25 -4.20
N TYR A 148 13.99 -0.59 -3.83
CA TYR A 148 13.78 0.05 -2.52
C TYR A 148 14.79 1.16 -2.15
N ASP A 149 15.50 1.76 -3.12
CA ASP A 149 16.28 2.99 -2.91
C ASP A 149 15.41 4.19 -2.53
N TYR A 150 14.20 4.18 -3.08
CA TYR A 150 13.14 5.09 -2.73
C TYR A 150 11.80 4.50 -3.12
N GLU A 151 10.79 5.12 -2.53
CA GLU A 151 9.39 4.80 -2.67
C GLU A 151 8.61 6.01 -3.18
N VAL A 152 7.55 5.76 -3.94
CA VAL A 152 6.60 6.78 -4.44
C VAL A 152 5.19 6.40 -4.02
N GLY A 153 4.43 7.31 -3.41
CA GLY A 153 3.09 7.04 -2.85
C GLY A 153 1.99 8.01 -3.28
N SER A 154 2.39 9.20 -3.71
CA SER A 154 1.53 10.25 -4.29
C SER A 154 2.40 11.19 -5.14
N PRO A 155 1.82 12.09 -5.95
CA PRO A 155 2.58 13.07 -6.73
C PRO A 155 3.56 13.85 -5.84
N GLY A 156 4.84 13.51 -5.96
CA GLY A 156 5.95 14.17 -5.28
C GLY A 156 6.38 13.62 -3.91
N TRP A 157 5.77 12.54 -3.42
CA TRP A 157 6.01 12.06 -2.05
C TRP A 157 6.28 10.55 -1.95
N SER A 158 7.11 10.17 -0.97
CA SER A 158 7.35 8.78 -0.55
C SER A 158 6.32 8.30 0.47
N PHE A 159 6.09 6.98 0.55
CA PHE A 159 5.16 6.36 1.51
C PHE A 159 5.79 5.76 2.79
N PHE A 160 7.12 5.78 2.97
CA PHE A 160 7.77 5.23 4.18
C PHE A 160 8.61 6.21 5.02
N TYR A 161 9.48 7.04 4.43
CA TYR A 161 10.61 7.63 5.20
C TYR A 161 10.67 9.15 5.33
N SER A 162 9.87 9.93 4.61
CA SER A 162 9.97 11.39 4.71
C SER A 162 8.63 12.14 4.65
N SER A 163 8.60 13.36 5.18
CA SER A 163 7.62 14.40 4.77
C SER A 163 8.29 15.57 4.11
N LYS A 164 9.52 15.37 3.71
CA LYS A 164 10.12 16.15 2.65
C LYS A 164 9.70 15.50 1.36
N ALA A 165 9.45 16.34 0.35
CA ALA A 165 9.16 15.86 -0.98
C ALA A 165 10.32 14.99 -1.45
N LEU A 166 10.03 14.08 -2.37
CA LEU A 166 11.09 13.40 -3.08
C LEU A 166 11.97 14.45 -3.80
N PRO A 167 13.29 14.21 -3.92
CA PRO A 167 14.14 15.00 -4.79
C PRO A 167 13.59 15.06 -6.22
N ASP A 168 13.90 16.14 -6.94
CA ASP A 168 13.37 16.41 -8.29
C ASP A 168 13.59 15.23 -9.25
N ASP A 169 14.70 14.52 -9.13
CA ASP A 169 15.05 13.35 -9.94
C ASP A 169 14.37 12.03 -9.52
N ARG A 170 13.39 12.06 -8.60
CA ARG A 170 12.65 10.88 -8.08
C ARG A 170 11.13 11.03 -8.13
N LEU A 171 10.61 12.09 -8.77
CA LEU A 171 9.18 12.41 -8.84
C LEU A 171 8.43 11.54 -9.87
N GLY A 172 8.06 10.30 -9.53
CA GLY A 172 7.62 9.31 -10.52
C GLY A 172 6.14 9.23 -10.91
N ILE A 173 5.25 9.98 -10.24
CA ILE A 173 3.79 9.90 -10.44
C ILE A 173 3.29 11.17 -11.13
N ALA A 174 2.65 11.02 -12.28
CA ALA A 174 1.87 12.08 -12.92
C ALA A 174 0.40 11.94 -12.53
N GLN A 175 -0.16 12.96 -11.88
CA GLN A 175 -1.59 13.01 -11.62
C GLN A 175 -2.34 13.25 -12.93
N LEU A 176 -3.40 12.48 -13.15
CA LEU A 176 -4.22 12.55 -14.35
C LEU A 176 -5.62 13.08 -14.08
N SER A 177 -6.22 12.80 -12.92
CA SER A 177 -7.52 13.37 -12.60
C SER A 177 -7.40 14.88 -12.38
N ASN A 178 -8.21 15.63 -13.12
CA ASN A 178 -8.43 17.06 -12.91
C ASN A 178 -9.52 17.36 -11.87
N ARG A 179 -10.07 16.35 -11.20
CA ARG A 179 -11.17 16.52 -10.23
C ARG A 179 -10.93 15.85 -8.89
N LEU A 180 -9.77 15.22 -8.69
CA LEU A 180 -9.42 14.49 -7.48
C LEU A 180 -8.10 15.00 -6.93
N LEU A 181 -8.06 15.34 -5.64
CA LEU A 181 -6.84 15.57 -4.90
C LEU A 181 -6.19 14.26 -4.48
N ILE A 182 -4.86 14.16 -4.61
CA ILE A 182 -4.07 13.02 -4.14
C ILE A 182 -3.12 13.52 -3.03
N PRO A 183 -3.60 13.57 -1.77
CA PRO A 183 -2.78 14.05 -0.66
C PRO A 183 -1.64 13.08 -0.32
N PRO A 184 -0.51 13.60 0.19
CA PRO A 184 0.61 12.76 0.62
C PRO A 184 0.28 11.80 1.77
N ASP A 185 -0.72 12.14 2.59
CA ASP A 185 -1.18 11.27 3.66
C ASP A 185 -2.20 10.21 3.22
N ALA A 186 -2.35 9.95 1.91
CA ALA A 186 -3.29 9.01 1.29
C ALA A 186 -4.77 9.45 1.36
N LEU A 187 -5.63 8.82 0.55
CA LEU A 187 -7.04 9.22 0.35
C LEU A 187 -7.93 8.76 1.52
N PRO A 188 -8.55 9.67 2.28
CA PRO A 188 -9.60 9.32 3.24
C PRO A 188 -10.96 8.99 2.60
N PHE A 189 -11.84 8.41 3.40
CA PHE A 189 -13.21 8.02 3.06
C PHE A 189 -14.20 8.83 3.87
N GLU A 190 -15.42 8.94 3.35
CA GLU A 190 -16.53 9.55 4.06
C GLU A 190 -16.99 8.67 5.24
N GLY A 191 -17.12 9.28 6.41
CA GLY A 191 -17.66 8.65 7.61
C GLY A 191 -16.86 7.43 8.07
N ASN A 192 -17.57 6.34 8.39
CA ASN A 192 -16.98 5.10 8.87
C ASN A 192 -17.45 3.91 8.01
N PRO A 193 -16.75 3.61 6.89
CA PRO A 193 -17.09 2.48 6.02
C PRO A 193 -17.18 1.17 6.80
N ASN A 194 -18.07 0.26 6.38
CA ASN A 194 -18.32 -0.99 7.11
C ASN A 194 -18.50 -2.15 6.13
N GLY A 195 -17.43 -2.49 5.39
CA GLY A 195 -17.47 -3.55 4.38
C GLY A 195 -18.02 -3.11 3.02
N LYS A 196 -18.12 -1.79 2.76
CA LYS A 196 -18.35 -1.27 1.40
C LYS A 196 -17.07 -1.45 0.57
N PHE A 197 -17.17 -1.66 -0.73
CA PHE A 197 -16.03 -1.93 -1.59
C PHE A 197 -15.46 -0.69 -2.26
N LEU A 198 -14.13 -0.62 -2.38
CA LEU A 198 -13.44 0.23 -3.34
C LEU A 198 -12.92 -0.66 -4.47
N GLY A 199 -13.31 -0.36 -5.71
CA GLY A 199 -12.69 -0.96 -6.88
C GLY A 199 -11.42 -0.22 -7.23
N TYR A 200 -10.33 -0.93 -7.50
CA TYR A 200 -9.16 -0.33 -8.12
C TYR A 200 -8.48 -1.29 -9.09
N THR A 201 -8.06 -0.74 -10.22
CA THR A 201 -7.38 -1.45 -11.31
C THR A 201 -6.16 -0.65 -11.73
N TYR A 202 -5.05 -1.35 -11.96
CA TYR A 202 -3.92 -0.79 -12.69
C TYR A 202 -3.96 -1.27 -14.13
N MET A 203 -3.86 -0.36 -15.09
CA MET A 203 -3.78 -0.64 -16.52
C MET A 203 -2.58 0.09 -17.12
N ALA A 204 -1.71 -0.63 -17.82
CA ALA A 204 -0.64 -0.03 -18.60
C ALA A 204 -1.25 0.71 -19.79
N LEU A 205 -1.11 2.03 -19.84
CA LEU A 205 -1.62 2.87 -20.93
C LEU A 205 -0.47 3.60 -21.66
N PRO A 206 -0.48 3.66 -22.99
CA PRO A 206 0.62 4.21 -23.76
C PRO A 206 0.50 5.71 -23.99
N PHE A 207 0.65 6.55 -22.95
CA PHE A 207 0.55 8.02 -23.08
C PHE A 207 1.61 8.62 -24.00
N THR A 208 2.78 7.99 -24.11
CA THR A 208 3.89 8.42 -24.96
C THR A 208 4.43 7.26 -25.78
N GLU A 209 5.09 7.55 -26.90
CA GLU A 209 5.80 6.54 -27.67
C GLU A 209 7.00 5.97 -26.90
N PRO A 210 7.33 4.68 -27.10
CA PRO A 210 8.57 4.11 -26.57
C PRO A 210 9.78 4.75 -27.24
N THR A 211 10.92 4.75 -26.54
CA THR A 211 12.19 5.30 -27.04
C THR A 211 13.30 4.25 -26.99
N THR A 212 14.21 4.30 -27.97
CA THR A 212 15.43 3.48 -28.01
C THR A 212 16.66 4.22 -27.48
N ALA A 213 16.56 5.54 -27.27
CA ALA A 213 17.62 6.37 -26.70
C ALA A 213 17.94 5.93 -25.26
N GLU A 214 19.17 6.11 -24.80
CA GLU A 214 19.60 5.59 -23.50
C GLU A 214 19.09 6.42 -22.29
N PRO A 215 18.33 5.81 -21.35
CA PRO A 215 17.95 4.40 -21.31
C PRO A 215 16.71 4.11 -22.16
N PRO A 216 16.68 3.00 -22.92
CA PRO A 216 15.51 2.64 -23.70
C PRO A 216 14.32 2.52 -22.75
N THR A 217 13.20 3.12 -23.13
CA THR A 217 12.02 3.25 -22.29
C THR A 217 10.80 2.76 -23.06
N GLY A 218 10.07 1.82 -22.49
CA GLY A 218 8.80 1.35 -23.04
C GLY A 218 7.67 2.37 -22.89
N ASP A 219 6.49 1.99 -23.32
CA ASP A 219 5.30 2.87 -23.32
C ASP A 219 4.32 2.56 -22.18
N GLN A 220 4.65 1.64 -21.26
CA GLN A 220 3.71 1.24 -20.23
C GLN A 220 3.67 2.23 -19.06
N ALA A 221 2.71 3.16 -19.10
CA ALA A 221 2.37 3.98 -17.96
C ALA A 221 1.27 3.30 -17.13
N TRP A 222 1.67 2.64 -16.04
CA TRP A 222 0.74 1.95 -15.14
C TRP A 222 -0.19 2.96 -14.47
N THR A 223 -1.44 2.98 -14.92
CA THR A 223 -2.48 3.96 -14.57
C THR A 223 -3.47 3.34 -13.58
N CYS A 224 -3.66 4.00 -12.44
CA CYS A 224 -4.60 3.56 -11.42
C CYS A 224 -5.99 4.13 -11.69
N PHE A 225 -6.98 3.26 -11.88
CA PHE A 225 -8.40 3.58 -11.94
C PHE A 225 -9.06 3.24 -10.62
N LEU A 226 -9.95 4.12 -10.15
CA LEU A 226 -10.78 3.89 -8.98
C LEU A 226 -12.25 3.72 -9.38
N SER A 227 -12.99 2.94 -8.59
CA SER A 227 -14.45 2.87 -8.59
C SER A 227 -14.95 2.99 -7.16
N ALA A 228 -15.37 4.20 -6.83
CA ALA A 228 -16.02 4.61 -5.59
C ALA A 228 -17.42 5.16 -5.90
N ALA A 229 -18.23 5.36 -4.87
CA ALA A 229 -19.61 5.84 -5.05
C ALA A 229 -19.66 7.23 -5.71
N ASN A 230 -18.74 8.12 -5.33
CA ASN A 230 -18.66 9.52 -5.78
C ASN A 230 -17.50 9.81 -6.75
N PHE A 231 -16.71 8.81 -7.13
CA PHE A 231 -15.63 8.96 -8.11
C PHE A 231 -15.36 7.64 -8.83
N LYS A 232 -15.36 7.68 -10.17
CA LYS A 232 -14.98 6.58 -11.04
C LYS A 232 -14.11 7.11 -12.17
N GLY A 233 -12.94 6.53 -12.37
CA GLY A 233 -12.02 6.98 -13.43
C GLY A 233 -10.54 6.89 -13.04
N PRO A 234 -9.65 7.33 -13.93
CA PRO A 234 -8.22 7.30 -13.65
C PRO A 234 -7.84 8.40 -12.66
N MET A 235 -6.95 8.06 -11.73
CA MET A 235 -6.42 9.00 -10.75
C MET A 235 -5.06 9.56 -11.20
N ALA A 236 -4.10 8.68 -11.46
CA ALA A 236 -2.72 9.00 -11.78
C ALA A 236 -2.03 7.81 -12.44
N TYR A 237 -0.84 8.03 -13.01
CA TYR A 237 0.00 6.97 -13.54
C TYR A 237 1.47 7.14 -13.16
N TYR A 238 2.21 6.02 -13.17
CA TYR A 238 3.67 6.04 -13.07
C TYR A 238 4.28 6.35 -14.43
N ILE A 239 5.12 7.39 -14.50
CA ILE A 239 5.79 7.78 -15.74
C ILE A 239 6.77 6.67 -16.14
N PRO A 240 6.76 6.15 -17.40
CA PRO A 240 7.60 5.03 -17.82
C PRO A 240 9.09 5.19 -17.49
N GLU A 241 9.64 6.39 -17.68
CA GLU A 241 11.03 6.72 -17.36
C GLU A 241 11.39 6.55 -15.87
N THR A 242 10.40 6.48 -14.97
CA THR A 242 10.61 6.15 -13.54
C THR A 242 11.17 4.75 -13.37
N TRP A 243 10.73 3.81 -14.21
CA TRP A 243 11.16 2.41 -14.17
C TRP A 243 12.46 2.18 -14.93
N SER A 244 12.58 2.75 -16.13
CA SER A 244 13.70 2.47 -17.04
C SER A 244 15.02 3.11 -16.60
N LYS A 245 14.98 4.26 -15.93
CA LYS A 245 16.19 5.03 -15.56
C LYS A 245 17.14 4.28 -14.64
N THR A 246 16.65 3.30 -13.87
CA THR A 246 17.47 2.47 -12.97
C THR A 246 18.66 1.83 -13.70
N GLY A 247 18.49 1.33 -14.92
CA GLY A 247 19.60 0.74 -15.68
C GLY A 247 20.72 1.74 -15.96
N LYS A 248 20.38 2.98 -16.31
CA LYS A 248 21.36 4.03 -16.60
C LYS A 248 22.04 4.54 -15.32
N LEU A 249 21.26 4.74 -14.25
CA LEU A 249 21.76 5.25 -12.97
C LEU A 249 22.84 4.35 -12.37
N PHE A 250 22.72 3.04 -12.53
CA PHE A 250 23.69 2.06 -12.03
C PHE A 250 24.66 1.53 -13.08
N ASN A 251 24.68 2.13 -14.28
CA ASN A 251 25.49 1.65 -15.42
C ASN A 251 25.32 0.13 -15.65
N TYR A 252 24.07 -0.34 -15.65
CA TYR A 252 23.70 -1.75 -15.72
C TYR A 252 22.73 -2.03 -16.87
N PRO A 253 23.24 -2.13 -18.13
CA PRO A 253 22.40 -2.31 -19.31
C PRO A 253 21.56 -3.61 -19.31
N PHE A 254 21.93 -4.62 -18.52
CA PHE A 254 21.21 -5.89 -18.43
C PHE A 254 19.70 -5.72 -18.10
N ILE A 255 19.36 -4.68 -17.33
CA ILE A 255 17.97 -4.41 -16.92
C ILE A 255 17.19 -3.48 -17.86
N TYR A 256 17.80 -3.04 -18.96
CA TYR A 256 17.08 -2.33 -20.02
C TYR A 256 15.98 -3.23 -20.61
N GLY A 257 14.76 -2.71 -20.72
CA GLY A 257 13.58 -3.47 -21.17
C GLY A 257 13.12 -4.59 -20.22
N ARG A 258 13.62 -4.62 -18.98
CA ARG A 258 13.19 -5.57 -17.94
C ARG A 258 12.23 -4.98 -16.92
N GLY A 259 12.05 -3.67 -16.93
CA GLY A 259 11.19 -2.94 -16.01
C GLY A 259 9.70 -2.98 -16.38
N LEU A 260 8.89 -2.42 -15.48
CA LEU A 260 7.44 -2.28 -15.66
C LEU A 260 7.07 -1.30 -16.79
N ASP A 261 8.01 -0.51 -17.30
CA ASP A 261 7.82 0.30 -18.51
C ASP A 261 7.67 -0.54 -19.78
N ALA A 262 8.20 -1.77 -19.79
CA ALA A 262 8.31 -2.59 -21.00
C ALA A 262 7.79 -4.03 -20.84
N ARG A 263 7.91 -4.63 -19.65
CA ARG A 263 7.52 -6.04 -19.43
C ARG A 263 6.05 -6.20 -19.04
N PRO A 264 5.42 -7.32 -19.45
CA PRO A 264 4.17 -7.81 -18.86
C PRO A 264 4.12 -7.67 -17.34
N GLY A 265 3.00 -7.19 -16.79
CA GLY A 265 2.77 -7.17 -15.35
C GLY A 265 2.37 -8.53 -14.81
N ARG A 266 2.86 -8.89 -13.62
CA ARG A 266 2.49 -10.12 -12.91
C ARG A 266 1.77 -9.82 -11.60
N MET A 267 0.60 -10.39 -11.46
CA MET A 267 -0.14 -10.52 -10.19
C MET A 267 -0.51 -11.99 -10.00
N GLY A 268 -0.45 -12.52 -8.77
CA GLY A 268 -0.80 -13.93 -8.48
C GLY A 268 -1.94 -14.10 -7.49
N GLY A 269 -2.17 -13.11 -6.65
CA GLY A 269 -3.11 -13.12 -5.54
C GLY A 269 -2.89 -11.87 -4.71
N GLY A 270 -3.61 -11.78 -3.60
CA GLY A 270 -3.54 -10.63 -2.70
C GLY A 270 -3.58 -11.03 -1.25
N ALA A 271 -3.26 -10.09 -0.38
CA ALA A 271 -3.26 -10.31 1.05
C ALA A 271 -3.52 -9.02 1.84
N MET A 272 -3.99 -9.19 3.07
CA MET A 272 -3.72 -8.28 4.15
C MET A 272 -2.34 -8.59 4.71
N GLU A 273 -1.40 -7.65 4.55
CA GLU A 273 -0.05 -7.76 5.10
C GLU A 273 -0.02 -7.13 6.51
N ILE A 274 0.34 -7.96 7.50
CA ILE A 274 0.48 -7.50 8.88
C ILE A 274 1.96 -7.23 9.16
N ASN A 275 2.35 -5.95 9.09
CA ASN A 275 3.73 -5.54 9.29
C ASN A 275 4.05 -5.21 10.77
N THR A 276 3.40 -4.19 11.34
CA THR A 276 3.72 -3.69 12.68
C THR A 276 2.46 -3.53 13.52
N VAL A 277 2.33 -4.34 14.57
CA VAL A 277 1.22 -4.25 15.53
C VAL A 277 1.81 -4.18 16.93
N PRO A 278 1.53 -3.14 17.74
CA PRO A 278 2.05 -3.08 19.09
C PRO A 278 1.45 -4.20 19.94
N ARG A 279 2.16 -4.65 20.97
CA ARG A 279 1.63 -5.54 22.00
C ARG A 279 2.01 -5.07 23.38
N PHE A 280 1.21 -5.46 24.36
CA PHE A 280 1.63 -5.48 25.75
C PHE A 280 2.04 -6.88 26.18
N GLU A 281 2.98 -6.97 27.10
CA GLU A 281 3.33 -8.19 27.83
C GLU A 281 3.35 -7.91 29.33
N SER A 282 2.88 -8.89 30.11
CA SER A 282 2.92 -8.85 31.57
C SER A 282 2.94 -10.28 32.14
N LYS A 283 3.37 -10.42 33.39
CA LYS A 283 3.47 -11.71 34.09
C LYS A 283 2.43 -11.82 35.19
N ASP A 284 1.88 -13.04 35.37
CA ASP A 284 1.08 -13.39 36.54
C ASP A 284 1.97 -13.65 37.78
N ALA A 285 1.35 -13.89 38.94
CA ALA A 285 2.07 -14.15 40.20
C ALA A 285 2.94 -15.42 40.17
N ARG A 286 2.70 -16.34 39.23
CA ARG A 286 3.46 -17.58 39.02
C ARG A 286 4.56 -17.42 37.97
N GLY A 287 4.72 -16.23 37.40
CA GLY A 287 5.71 -15.93 36.38
C GLY A 287 5.29 -16.29 34.95
N VAL A 288 4.04 -16.72 34.73
CA VAL A 288 3.51 -17.01 33.40
C VAL A 288 3.32 -15.70 32.64
N VAL A 289 3.85 -15.62 31.43
CA VAL A 289 3.72 -14.43 30.57
C VAL A 289 2.42 -14.50 29.78
N TYR A 290 1.72 -13.37 29.76
CA TYR A 290 0.57 -13.11 28.89
C TYR A 290 0.86 -11.90 28.01
N SER A 291 0.25 -11.86 26.82
CA SER A 291 0.29 -10.69 25.96
C SER A 291 -1.10 -10.25 25.52
N LYS A 292 -1.19 -8.96 25.20
CA LYS A 292 -2.39 -8.30 24.66
C LYS A 292 -2.08 -7.62 23.35
N LEU A 293 -2.95 -7.79 22.36
CA LEU A 293 -2.96 -7.04 21.11
C LEU A 293 -4.02 -5.92 21.13
N PRO A 294 -3.93 -4.95 20.21
CA PRO A 294 -5.06 -4.11 19.85
C PRO A 294 -6.28 -4.94 19.50
N LYS A 295 -7.48 -4.42 19.79
CA LYS A 295 -8.72 -5.04 19.35
C LYS A 295 -8.85 -4.85 17.83
N LEU A 296 -8.60 -5.90 17.06
CA LEU A 296 -8.76 -5.89 15.61
C LEU A 296 -10.15 -6.40 15.26
N GLN A 297 -10.89 -5.64 14.46
CA GLN A 297 -12.30 -5.89 14.19
C GLN A 297 -12.59 -6.04 12.70
N PHE A 298 -13.56 -6.86 12.37
CA PHE A 298 -13.97 -7.16 11.01
C PHE A 298 -15.50 -7.15 10.93
N PRO A 299 -16.10 -6.50 9.91
CA PRO A 299 -17.55 -6.56 9.73
C PRO A 299 -17.97 -7.98 9.39
N ALA A 300 -18.86 -8.57 10.19
CA ALA A 300 -19.49 -9.85 9.87
C ALA A 300 -20.97 -9.62 9.51
N ASP A 301 -21.41 -10.25 8.43
CA ASP A 301 -22.82 -10.30 8.06
C ASP A 301 -23.63 -11.25 8.96
N ASP A 302 -24.93 -11.33 8.75
CA ASP A 302 -25.86 -12.17 9.52
C ASP A 302 -25.59 -13.67 9.37
N ARG A 303 -24.67 -14.08 8.50
CA ARG A 303 -24.23 -15.46 8.31
C ARG A 303 -22.84 -15.71 8.89
N GLY A 304 -22.28 -14.76 9.64
CA GLY A 304 -20.95 -14.85 10.22
C GLY A 304 -19.84 -14.82 9.17
N ARG A 305 -20.01 -14.02 8.11
CA ARG A 305 -19.02 -13.86 7.04
C ARG A 305 -18.50 -12.43 6.99
N THR A 306 -17.19 -12.28 6.84
CA THR A 306 -16.57 -11.02 6.42
C THR A 306 -16.18 -11.14 4.95
N LEU A 307 -16.76 -10.33 4.08
CA LEU A 307 -16.41 -10.30 2.65
C LEU A 307 -15.28 -9.28 2.42
N LEU A 308 -14.19 -9.72 1.77
CA LEU A 308 -12.95 -8.94 1.69
C LEU A 308 -12.55 -8.56 0.26
N VAL A 309 -12.53 -9.52 -0.66
CA VAL A 309 -12.14 -9.28 -2.06
C VAL A 309 -13.06 -10.02 -3.02
N GLN A 310 -13.43 -9.36 -4.11
CA GLN A 310 -14.21 -9.95 -5.21
C GLN A 310 -13.73 -9.41 -6.57
N ASP A 311 -14.22 -10.04 -7.64
CA ASP A 311 -14.04 -9.60 -9.03
C ASP A 311 -12.58 -9.40 -9.45
N VAL A 312 -11.68 -10.28 -9.00
CA VAL A 312 -10.28 -10.26 -9.42
C VAL A 312 -10.20 -10.54 -10.92
N THR A 313 -9.77 -9.53 -11.66
CA THR A 313 -9.82 -9.50 -13.13
C THR A 313 -8.43 -9.14 -13.68
N TYR A 314 -8.00 -9.90 -14.68
CA TYR A 314 -6.82 -9.64 -15.49
C TYR A 314 -7.26 -9.10 -16.85
N TYR A 315 -6.52 -8.14 -17.38
CA TYR A 315 -6.87 -7.43 -18.61
C TYR A 315 -5.77 -7.59 -19.65
N SER A 316 -6.20 -7.88 -20.88
CA SER A 316 -5.36 -7.83 -22.06
C SER A 316 -5.28 -6.42 -22.62
N LYS A 317 -4.40 -6.23 -23.63
CA LYS A 317 -4.30 -4.93 -24.31
C LYS A 317 -5.62 -4.53 -24.99
N ALA A 318 -6.40 -5.51 -25.48
CA ALA A 318 -7.69 -5.28 -26.09
C ALA A 318 -8.71 -4.65 -25.14
N ALA A 319 -8.54 -4.83 -23.81
CA ALA A 319 -9.44 -4.24 -22.83
C ALA A 319 -9.45 -2.71 -22.86
N LEU A 320 -8.31 -2.06 -23.11
CA LEU A 320 -8.23 -0.60 -23.13
C LEU A 320 -6.99 -0.04 -23.84
N TYR A 321 -5.83 -0.69 -23.70
CA TYR A 321 -4.55 -0.21 -24.25
C TYR A 321 -4.65 0.05 -25.76
N ASP A 322 -5.24 -0.87 -26.54
CA ASP A 322 -5.24 -0.77 -28.00
C ASP A 322 -6.10 0.39 -28.49
N ALA A 323 -7.31 0.54 -27.93
CA ALA A 323 -8.21 1.66 -28.23
C ALA A 323 -7.62 3.01 -27.77
N PHE A 324 -6.96 3.02 -26.61
CA PHE A 324 -6.29 4.21 -26.09
C PHE A 324 -5.13 4.65 -26.99
N LYS A 325 -4.31 3.69 -27.44
CA LYS A 325 -3.21 3.94 -28.38
C LYS A 325 -3.74 4.49 -29.72
N ALA A 326 -4.74 3.82 -30.29
CA ALA A 326 -5.35 4.28 -31.54
C ALA A 326 -5.84 5.73 -31.43
N TRP A 327 -6.48 6.10 -30.31
CA TRP A 327 -6.93 7.47 -30.07
C TRP A 327 -5.78 8.48 -29.96
N ARG A 328 -4.73 8.14 -29.20
CA ARG A 328 -3.51 8.97 -29.10
C ARG A 328 -2.92 9.24 -30.47
N ASP A 329 -2.93 8.24 -31.34
CA ASP A 329 -2.33 8.27 -32.68
C ASP A 329 -3.26 8.91 -33.74
N GLY A 330 -4.36 9.54 -33.32
CA GLY A 330 -5.28 10.28 -34.19
C GLY A 330 -6.52 9.52 -34.64
N GLY A 331 -6.71 8.30 -34.16
CA GLY A 331 -7.91 7.48 -34.37
C GLY A 331 -9.13 7.93 -33.54
N PRO A 332 -10.19 7.11 -33.48
CA PRO A 332 -11.44 7.46 -32.81
C PRO A 332 -11.27 7.64 -31.30
N ALA A 333 -12.17 8.42 -30.69
CA ALA A 333 -12.14 8.68 -29.26
C ALA A 333 -12.32 7.40 -28.43
N CYS A 334 -11.38 7.14 -27.52
CA CYS A 334 -11.49 6.05 -26.56
C CYS A 334 -12.39 6.46 -25.39
N SER A 335 -13.36 5.62 -25.04
CA SER A 335 -14.29 5.91 -23.94
C SER A 335 -13.66 5.75 -22.54
N GLY A 336 -12.50 5.08 -22.47
CA GLY A 336 -11.87 4.68 -21.22
C GLY A 336 -12.48 3.44 -20.57
N ARG A 337 -13.66 2.98 -21.01
CA ARG A 337 -14.27 1.76 -20.47
C ARG A 337 -13.43 0.55 -20.84
N PHE A 338 -13.23 -0.32 -19.86
CA PHE A 338 -12.54 -1.59 -20.03
C PHE A 338 -13.47 -2.55 -20.76
N ASP A 339 -13.06 -2.99 -21.94
CA ASP A 339 -13.80 -3.96 -22.73
C ASP A 339 -13.80 -5.33 -22.04
N ALA A 340 -14.98 -5.94 -21.97
CA ALA A 340 -15.18 -7.26 -21.40
C ALA A 340 -14.51 -8.36 -22.23
N GLU A 341 -14.34 -8.18 -23.54
CA GLU A 341 -13.61 -9.14 -24.40
C GLU A 341 -12.14 -9.25 -24.00
N GLY A 342 -11.56 -8.14 -23.54
CA GLY A 342 -10.19 -8.09 -23.00
C GLY A 342 -10.09 -8.46 -21.53
N ALA A 343 -11.18 -8.86 -20.87
CA ALA A 343 -11.21 -9.14 -19.44
C ALA A 343 -11.27 -10.64 -19.15
N TRP A 344 -10.46 -11.11 -18.20
CA TRP A 344 -10.48 -12.48 -17.72
C TRP A 344 -10.61 -12.52 -16.20
N LYS A 345 -11.75 -13.05 -15.73
CA LYS A 345 -12.04 -13.18 -14.29
C LYS A 345 -11.37 -14.43 -13.72
N SER A 346 -10.67 -14.25 -12.61
CA SER A 346 -9.96 -15.32 -11.93
C SER A 346 -10.84 -16.11 -10.96
N THR A 347 -10.68 -17.43 -10.91
CA THR A 347 -11.12 -18.25 -9.78
C THR A 347 -10.18 -18.07 -8.58
N LEU A 348 -10.75 -17.83 -7.40
CA LEU A 348 -10.00 -17.62 -6.17
C LEU A 348 -9.87 -18.92 -5.36
N THR A 349 -8.75 -19.04 -4.65
CA THR A 349 -8.54 -20.06 -3.62
C THR A 349 -7.92 -19.41 -2.39
N THR A 350 -8.01 -20.08 -1.24
CA THR A 350 -7.38 -19.60 -0.01
C THR A 350 -6.97 -20.79 0.85
N ARG A 351 -6.20 -20.51 1.90
CA ARG A 351 -5.69 -21.50 2.84
C ARG A 351 -5.68 -20.90 4.24
N THR A 352 -5.73 -21.77 5.24
CA THR A 352 -5.62 -21.36 6.64
C THR A 352 -4.36 -20.55 6.88
N THR A 353 -4.55 -19.39 7.50
CA THR A 353 -3.50 -18.41 7.72
C THR A 353 -2.62 -18.80 8.89
N ARG A 354 -1.36 -18.33 8.89
CA ARG A 354 -0.44 -18.50 10.01
C ARG A 354 0.01 -17.14 10.48
N PHE A 355 0.04 -16.99 11.80
CA PHE A 355 0.48 -15.78 12.46
C PHE A 355 1.61 -16.09 13.42
N ASP A 356 2.48 -15.12 13.62
CA ASP A 356 3.47 -15.15 14.67
C ASP A 356 3.42 -13.85 15.50
N GLN A 357 3.98 -13.96 16.68
CA GLN A 357 4.17 -12.86 17.61
C GLN A 357 5.62 -12.90 18.09
N ALA A 358 6.42 -11.93 17.64
CA ALA A 358 7.87 -11.87 17.82
C ALA A 358 8.60 -13.16 17.38
N GLY A 359 8.23 -13.74 16.24
CA GLY A 359 8.82 -14.96 15.69
C GLY A 359 8.34 -16.25 16.35
N LYS A 360 7.39 -16.18 17.29
CA LYS A 360 6.79 -17.34 17.95
C LYS A 360 5.38 -17.58 17.41
N ARG A 361 5.07 -18.82 17.08
CA ARG A 361 3.80 -19.19 16.43
C ARG A 361 2.61 -18.86 17.32
N ILE A 362 1.57 -18.27 16.73
CA ILE A 362 0.26 -18.12 17.37
C ILE A 362 -0.62 -19.33 17.05
N THR A 363 -1.34 -19.86 18.05
CA THR A 363 -2.27 -20.99 17.92
C THR A 363 -3.64 -20.65 18.52
N GLY A 364 -4.69 -21.33 18.06
CA GLY A 364 -6.06 -21.14 18.53
C GLY A 364 -6.86 -20.07 17.78
N VAL A 365 -6.25 -19.33 16.86
CA VAL A 365 -6.95 -18.34 16.00
C VAL A 365 -7.90 -19.05 15.04
N GLU A 366 -7.49 -20.21 14.52
CA GLU A 366 -8.26 -21.07 13.62
C GLU A 366 -9.57 -21.59 14.23
N LYS A 367 -9.71 -21.52 15.57
CA LYS A 367 -10.94 -21.86 16.28
C LYS A 367 -11.94 -20.71 16.30
N VAL A 368 -11.50 -19.48 16.01
CA VAL A 368 -12.34 -18.27 16.01
C VAL A 368 -12.79 -17.94 14.60
N PHE A 369 -11.89 -17.98 13.62
CA PHE A 369 -12.24 -17.82 12.21
C PHE A 369 -11.23 -18.54 11.30
N ASP A 370 -11.61 -18.75 10.05
CA ASP A 370 -10.68 -19.11 8.98
C ASP A 370 -11.03 -18.39 7.67
N THR A 371 -10.10 -18.38 6.71
CA THR A 371 -10.34 -17.86 5.37
C THR A 371 -11.26 -18.78 4.57
N LYS A 372 -12.10 -18.20 3.72
CA LYS A 372 -13.01 -18.96 2.85
C LYS A 372 -13.25 -18.23 1.53
N ILE A 373 -13.49 -19.00 0.48
CA ILE A 373 -14.12 -18.53 -0.76
C ILE A 373 -15.63 -18.80 -0.66
N PHE A 374 -16.44 -17.76 -0.72
CA PHE A 374 -17.89 -17.81 -0.64
C PHE A 374 -18.54 -17.88 -2.03
N GLU A 375 -19.87 -18.03 -2.06
CA GLU A 375 -20.65 -17.92 -3.30
C GLU A 375 -20.31 -16.64 -4.09
N GLY A 376 -20.32 -16.74 -5.42
CA GLY A 376 -19.91 -15.62 -6.27
C GLY A 376 -18.39 -15.36 -6.30
N ASN A 377 -17.56 -16.32 -5.84
CA ASN A 377 -16.09 -16.23 -5.89
C ASN A 377 -15.54 -15.05 -5.08
N VAL A 378 -16.12 -14.83 -3.89
CA VAL A 378 -15.72 -13.77 -2.96
C VAL A 378 -14.83 -14.34 -1.87
N TRP A 379 -13.62 -13.82 -1.73
CA TRP A 379 -12.72 -14.19 -0.64
C TRP A 379 -13.03 -13.40 0.63
N GLY A 380 -12.96 -14.07 1.77
CA GLY A 380 -13.28 -13.49 3.05
C GLY A 380 -12.95 -14.37 4.25
N LEU A 381 -13.55 -14.06 5.40
CA LEU A 381 -13.41 -14.80 6.66
C LEU A 381 -14.73 -15.43 7.07
N LYS A 382 -14.70 -16.67 7.56
CA LYS A 382 -15.82 -17.34 8.20
C LYS A 382 -15.57 -17.40 9.71
N TRP A 383 -16.49 -16.87 10.50
CA TRP A 383 -16.44 -16.88 11.96
C TRP A 383 -17.08 -18.14 12.54
N PHE A 384 -16.51 -18.69 13.61
CA PHE A 384 -16.93 -19.94 14.25
C PHE A 384 -17.40 -19.75 15.70
N ASP A 385 -17.21 -18.57 16.26
CA ASP A 385 -17.55 -18.21 17.65
C ASP A 385 -19.00 -17.75 17.83
N GLY A 386 -19.83 -17.92 16.81
CA GLY A 386 -21.22 -17.46 16.80
C GLY A 386 -21.40 -15.99 16.42
N THR A 387 -20.34 -15.28 16.02
CA THR A 387 -20.46 -13.92 15.47
C THR A 387 -21.36 -13.90 14.24
N ALA A 388 -22.44 -13.12 14.28
CA ALA A 388 -23.33 -12.83 13.16
C ALA A 388 -23.97 -11.44 13.33
N GLY A 389 -24.04 -10.65 12.25
CA GLY A 389 -24.62 -9.30 12.25
C GLY A 389 -23.87 -8.28 13.13
N ALA A 390 -22.61 -8.56 13.46
CA ALA A 390 -21.80 -7.79 14.38
C ALA A 390 -20.33 -7.74 13.92
N ASN A 391 -19.46 -7.11 14.71
CA ASN A 391 -18.02 -7.18 14.46
C ASN A 391 -17.45 -8.50 14.98
N GLY A 392 -16.79 -9.25 14.10
CA GLY A 392 -15.88 -10.32 14.50
C GLY A 392 -14.56 -9.75 15.01
N TYR A 393 -13.92 -10.44 15.96
CA TYR A 393 -12.71 -9.95 16.60
C TYR A 393 -11.57 -10.96 16.51
N PHE A 394 -10.42 -10.49 16.03
CA PHE A 394 -9.19 -11.27 16.15
C PHE A 394 -8.87 -11.50 17.65
N PRO A 395 -8.40 -12.70 18.06
CA PRO A 395 -8.07 -12.97 19.44
C PRO A 395 -7.13 -11.93 20.03
N GLN A 396 -7.51 -11.37 21.18
CA GLN A 396 -6.79 -10.24 21.75
C GLN A 396 -5.69 -10.67 22.73
N TYR A 397 -5.88 -11.80 23.42
CA TYR A 397 -5.04 -12.23 24.53
C TYR A 397 -4.37 -13.56 24.24
N PHE A 398 -3.11 -13.68 24.65
CA PHE A 398 -2.32 -14.88 24.42
C PHE A 398 -1.54 -15.28 25.66
N LYS A 399 -1.63 -16.55 26.03
CA LYS A 399 -0.78 -17.17 27.05
C LYS A 399 0.48 -17.69 26.38
N HIS A 400 1.63 -17.42 26.97
CA HIS A 400 2.91 -17.92 26.45
C HIS A 400 3.15 -19.32 27.01
N VAL A 401 3.21 -20.31 26.12
CA VAL A 401 3.44 -21.72 26.47
C VAL A 401 4.58 -22.23 25.62
N ALA A 402 5.76 -22.42 26.25
CA ALA A 402 7.00 -22.71 25.54
C ALA A 402 7.21 -21.75 24.35
N ASP A 403 7.31 -22.29 23.12
CA ASP A 403 7.52 -21.52 21.89
C ASP A 403 6.24 -21.08 21.18
N GLU A 404 5.07 -21.26 21.82
CA GLU A 404 3.78 -20.87 21.28
C GLU A 404 3.15 -19.69 22.03
N ARG A 405 2.24 -19.01 21.32
CA ARG A 405 1.35 -17.98 21.83
C ARG A 405 -0.07 -18.47 21.64
N VAL A 406 -0.62 -19.08 22.68
CA VAL A 406 -1.93 -19.73 22.64
C VAL A 406 -2.99 -18.67 22.88
N ALA A 407 -3.93 -18.51 21.94
CA ALA A 407 -5.07 -17.63 22.11
C ALA A 407 -5.91 -18.05 23.32
N VAL A 408 -6.26 -17.09 24.17
CA VAL A 408 -7.08 -17.30 25.37
C VAL A 408 -8.16 -16.23 25.48
N SER A 409 -9.23 -16.51 26.22
CA SER A 409 -10.29 -15.53 26.45
C SER A 409 -9.83 -14.45 27.45
N ALA A 410 -10.54 -13.32 27.51
CA ALA A 410 -10.28 -12.31 28.54
C ALA A 410 -10.46 -12.85 29.97
N ALA A 411 -11.36 -13.82 30.17
CA ALA A 411 -11.61 -14.42 31.49
C ALA A 411 -10.44 -15.27 31.98
N ASP A 412 -9.61 -15.78 31.07
CA ASP A 412 -8.44 -16.61 31.39
C ASP A 412 -7.16 -15.78 31.64
N VAL A 413 -7.25 -14.45 31.52
CA VAL A 413 -6.13 -13.54 31.78
C VAL A 413 -6.16 -13.11 33.25
N PRO A 414 -5.15 -13.46 34.07
CA PRO A 414 -5.14 -13.09 35.48
C PRO A 414 -5.17 -11.56 35.66
N ALA A 415 -6.05 -11.07 36.54
CA ALA A 415 -6.26 -9.64 36.73
C ALA A 415 -4.98 -8.91 37.19
N GLU A 416 -4.11 -9.60 37.95
CA GLU A 416 -2.84 -9.07 38.41
C GLU A 416 -1.87 -8.77 37.26
N THR A 417 -2.07 -9.30 36.05
CA THR A 417 -1.27 -8.94 34.87
C THR A 417 -1.49 -7.49 34.42
N GLN A 418 -2.60 -6.85 34.84
CA GLN A 418 -3.03 -5.51 34.41
C GLN A 418 -3.30 -5.37 32.90
N LEU A 419 -3.26 -6.46 32.12
CA LEU A 419 -3.46 -6.41 30.67
C LEU A 419 -4.90 -6.03 30.31
N LEU A 420 -5.90 -6.46 31.08
CA LEU A 420 -7.32 -6.21 30.79
C LEU A 420 -7.61 -4.71 30.65
N THR A 421 -7.04 -3.88 31.53
CA THR A 421 -7.24 -2.42 31.57
C THR A 421 -6.21 -1.63 30.79
N ALA A 422 -5.07 -2.22 30.42
CA ALA A 422 -4.02 -1.53 29.67
C ALA A 422 -4.50 -1.00 28.30
N GLN A 423 -4.17 0.25 27.98
CA GLN A 423 -4.60 0.92 26.75
C GLN A 423 -3.40 1.28 25.86
N PHE A 424 -3.53 1.01 24.56
CA PHE A 424 -2.50 1.39 23.59
C PHE A 424 -2.47 2.89 23.38
N LYS A 425 -1.25 3.43 23.24
CA LYS A 425 -1.05 4.83 22.88
C LYS A 425 -1.73 5.14 21.55
N LEU A 426 -2.54 6.20 21.53
CA LEU A 426 -3.14 6.71 20.30
C LEU A 426 -2.09 7.42 19.44
N ALA A 427 -2.27 7.35 18.13
CA ALA A 427 -1.47 8.12 17.19
C ALA A 427 -1.80 9.60 17.38
N GLY A 428 -0.75 10.41 17.55
CA GLY A 428 -0.87 11.86 17.50
C GLY A 428 -0.88 12.36 16.06
N ARG A 429 -1.10 13.67 15.92
CA ARG A 429 -0.95 14.40 14.66
C ARG A 429 0.53 14.49 14.29
N GLY A 430 0.84 14.15 13.04
CA GLY A 430 2.22 14.23 12.55
C GLY A 430 2.58 15.63 12.04
N GLN A 431 3.86 15.79 11.71
CA GLN A 431 4.39 17.01 11.08
C GLN A 431 3.71 17.26 9.71
N PRO A 432 3.70 18.50 9.20
CA PRO A 432 3.16 18.78 7.88
C PRO A 432 4.00 18.13 6.77
N TYR A 433 3.37 18.00 5.60
CA TYR A 433 4.02 17.80 4.31
C TYR A 433 4.11 19.16 3.63
N THR A 434 5.29 19.56 3.16
CA THR A 434 5.49 20.87 2.50
C THR A 434 6.43 20.72 1.31
N SER A 435 5.94 21.01 0.11
CA SER A 435 6.75 20.95 -1.10
C SER A 435 7.83 22.05 -1.10
N PRO A 436 8.94 21.86 -1.81
CA PRO A 436 9.86 22.95 -2.15
C PRO A 436 9.13 24.07 -2.90
N THR A 437 9.67 25.29 -2.82
CA THR A 437 9.18 26.47 -3.56
C THR A 437 9.85 26.65 -4.92
N GLY A 438 11.02 26.04 -5.14
CA GLY A 438 11.80 26.10 -6.38
C GLY A 438 11.96 24.73 -7.05
N GLY A 439 12.94 24.62 -7.96
CA GLY A 439 13.19 23.38 -8.71
C GLY A 439 11.98 22.96 -9.53
N ALA A 440 11.71 21.65 -9.57
CA ALA A 440 10.60 21.05 -10.29
C ALA A 440 9.21 21.58 -9.86
N TRP A 441 9.09 22.10 -8.62
CA TRP A 441 7.82 22.59 -8.08
C TRP A 441 7.50 24.03 -8.50
N GLY A 442 8.54 24.83 -8.75
CA GLY A 442 8.42 26.27 -9.03
C GLY A 442 8.73 26.67 -10.47
N ASN A 443 9.33 25.80 -11.28
CA ASN A 443 9.70 26.11 -12.67
C ASN A 443 9.28 24.98 -13.61
N PRO A 444 8.29 25.20 -14.50
CA PRO A 444 7.57 26.46 -14.73
C PRO A 444 6.58 26.83 -13.61
N GLY A 445 6.24 25.88 -12.73
CA GLY A 445 5.41 26.12 -11.55
C GLY A 445 3.90 26.04 -11.81
N PRO A 446 3.07 26.36 -10.80
CA PRO A 446 1.62 26.30 -10.92
C PRO A 446 1.07 27.44 -11.77
N ALA A 447 -0.01 27.15 -12.51
CA ALA A 447 -0.76 28.15 -13.26
C ALA A 447 -1.72 28.97 -12.36
N ARG A 448 -2.28 28.36 -11.30
CA ARG A 448 -3.21 29.04 -10.38
C ARG A 448 -3.20 28.41 -8.98
N GLY A 449 -3.43 29.22 -7.95
CA GLY A 449 -3.47 28.81 -6.55
C GLY A 449 -2.62 29.73 -5.67
N PRO A 450 -2.45 29.39 -4.39
CA PRO A 450 -2.93 28.18 -3.72
C PRO A 450 -4.43 28.19 -3.37
N TYR A 451 -5.01 27.00 -3.27
CA TYR A 451 -6.35 26.71 -2.75
C TYR A 451 -6.26 25.82 -1.51
N LYS A 452 -7.31 25.80 -0.67
CA LYS A 452 -7.33 25.01 0.57
C LYS A 452 -8.64 24.25 0.74
N VAL A 453 -8.55 23.02 1.25
CA VAL A 453 -9.68 22.19 1.71
C VAL A 453 -9.33 21.50 3.02
N ASP A 454 -10.33 21.26 3.86
CA ASP A 454 -10.18 20.47 5.08
C ASP A 454 -10.78 19.08 4.83
N LEU A 455 -9.99 18.03 5.09
CA LEU A 455 -10.38 16.64 4.87
C LEU A 455 -11.03 16.03 6.12
N ALA A 456 -11.78 14.94 5.92
CA ALA A 456 -12.44 14.14 6.96
C ALA A 456 -11.46 13.52 7.97
N ASP A 457 -10.18 13.40 7.58
CA ASP A 457 -9.12 12.97 8.49
C ASP A 457 -8.64 14.08 9.45
N GLY A 458 -9.24 15.27 9.35
CA GLY A 458 -8.95 16.47 10.12
C GLY A 458 -7.70 17.21 9.66
N SER A 459 -7.09 16.85 8.54
CA SER A 459 -5.99 17.61 7.95
C SER A 459 -6.51 18.72 7.03
N ARG A 460 -5.70 19.74 6.82
CA ARG A 460 -5.89 20.78 5.80
C ARG A 460 -4.91 20.55 4.67
N VAL A 461 -5.43 20.45 3.45
CA VAL A 461 -4.66 20.33 2.21
C VAL A 461 -4.61 21.68 1.52
N THR A 462 -3.41 22.08 1.10
CA THR A 462 -3.19 23.19 0.16
C THR A 462 -2.73 22.63 -1.18
N TYR A 463 -3.35 23.10 -2.26
CA TYR A 463 -3.06 22.62 -3.61
C TYR A 463 -3.03 23.76 -4.63
N CYS A 464 -2.35 23.54 -5.75
CA CYS A 464 -2.29 24.46 -6.87
C CYS A 464 -2.61 23.71 -8.18
N TRP A 465 -3.11 24.43 -9.18
CA TRP A 465 -3.36 23.89 -10.51
C TRP A 465 -2.12 24.03 -11.36
N TYR A 466 -1.65 22.91 -11.89
CA TYR A 466 -0.54 22.84 -12.84
C TYR A 466 -1.11 22.50 -14.21
N ARG A 467 -0.55 23.10 -15.27
CA ARG A 467 -0.71 22.53 -16.62
C ARG A 467 -0.13 21.13 -16.58
N PHE A 468 -0.76 20.17 -17.26
CA PHE A 468 -0.46 18.75 -17.04
C PHE A 468 1.03 18.42 -17.23
N VAL A 469 1.67 18.91 -18.28
CA VAL A 469 3.11 18.67 -18.53
C VAL A 469 4.05 19.53 -17.69
N ASP A 470 3.50 20.48 -16.93
CA ASP A 470 4.23 21.36 -16.01
C ASP A 470 4.24 20.82 -14.57
N GLN A 471 3.58 19.68 -14.33
CA GLN A 471 3.69 18.97 -13.06
C GLN A 471 5.16 18.74 -12.67
N PRO A 472 5.49 18.75 -11.37
CA PRO A 472 6.86 18.52 -10.89
C PRO A 472 7.47 17.21 -11.44
N SER A 473 6.66 16.17 -11.59
CA SER A 473 7.07 14.85 -12.07
C SER A 473 7.74 14.85 -13.45
N PHE A 474 7.36 15.77 -14.34
CA PHE A 474 7.92 15.83 -15.69
C PHE A 474 9.24 16.63 -15.78
N GLN A 475 9.53 17.49 -14.82
CA GLN A 475 10.66 18.42 -14.92
C GLN A 475 12.03 17.74 -14.84
N GLN A 476 12.07 16.51 -14.32
CA GLN A 476 13.29 15.70 -14.28
C GLN A 476 13.71 15.16 -15.67
N TYR A 477 12.83 15.21 -16.66
CA TYR A 477 13.07 14.64 -17.99
C TYR A 477 13.33 15.73 -19.02
N LYS A 478 14.39 15.55 -19.82
CA LYS A 478 14.74 16.46 -20.93
C LYS A 478 13.87 16.20 -22.17
N TRP A 479 12.56 16.29 -22.01
CA TRP A 479 11.62 16.13 -23.12
C TRP A 479 11.61 17.36 -24.03
N SER A 480 11.52 17.13 -25.34
CA SER A 480 11.32 18.19 -26.32
C SER A 480 9.96 18.87 -26.13
N ASP A 481 9.87 20.12 -26.59
CA ASP A 481 8.61 20.87 -26.57
C ASP A 481 7.51 20.15 -27.36
N ASP A 482 7.86 19.51 -28.49
CA ASP A 482 6.93 18.69 -29.27
C ASP A 482 6.37 17.50 -28.48
N LYS A 483 7.22 16.79 -27.71
CA LYS A 483 6.77 15.66 -26.88
C LYS A 483 5.81 16.15 -25.79
N LYS A 484 6.13 17.28 -25.15
CA LYS A 484 5.27 17.91 -24.15
C LYS A 484 3.95 18.37 -24.77
N ALA A 485 3.97 19.03 -25.93
CA ALA A 485 2.78 19.52 -26.62
C ALA A 485 1.84 18.37 -27.02
N LYS A 486 2.39 17.27 -27.55
CA LYS A 486 1.60 16.06 -27.89
C LYS A 486 0.92 15.46 -26.66
N LEU A 487 1.66 15.29 -25.56
CA LEU A 487 1.08 14.75 -24.32
C LEU A 487 0.01 15.69 -23.75
N GLN A 488 0.29 16.99 -23.70
CA GLN A 488 -0.64 18.00 -23.21
C GLN A 488 -1.96 17.97 -23.99
N SER A 489 -1.89 18.02 -25.33
CA SER A 489 -3.06 17.98 -26.20
C SER A 489 -3.85 16.68 -26.04
N PHE A 490 -3.16 15.56 -25.86
CA PHE A 490 -3.83 14.29 -25.64
C PHE A 490 -4.54 14.22 -24.28
N VAL A 491 -3.93 14.74 -23.22
CA VAL A 491 -4.57 14.82 -21.90
C VAL A 491 -5.76 15.76 -21.89
N GLU A 492 -5.74 16.86 -22.64
CA GLU A 492 -6.92 17.70 -22.83
C GLU A 492 -8.10 16.91 -23.41
N LYS A 493 -7.84 16.04 -24.40
CA LYS A 493 -8.86 15.12 -24.93
C LYS A 493 -9.36 14.15 -23.87
N VAL A 494 -8.47 13.61 -23.03
CA VAL A 494 -8.86 12.73 -21.90
C VAL A 494 -9.78 13.49 -20.94
N HIS A 495 -9.38 14.66 -20.45
CA HIS A 495 -10.18 15.45 -19.50
C HIS A 495 -11.55 15.85 -20.06
N ALA A 496 -11.64 16.13 -21.37
CA ALA A 496 -12.88 16.47 -22.05
C ALA A 496 -13.86 15.27 -22.18
N ASN A 497 -13.34 14.05 -22.35
CA ASN A 497 -14.16 12.89 -22.72
C ASN A 497 -14.37 11.88 -21.58
N TRP A 498 -13.56 11.95 -20.53
CA TRP A 498 -13.55 11.00 -19.41
C TRP A 498 -14.10 11.68 -18.14
N PRO A 499 -15.42 11.59 -17.88
CA PRO A 499 -16.03 12.14 -16.68
C PRO A 499 -15.73 11.26 -15.46
N ILE A 500 -16.02 11.76 -14.26
CA ILE A 500 -15.70 11.07 -12.99
C ILE A 500 -16.83 10.19 -12.44
N ASP A 501 -17.90 9.98 -13.20
CA ASP A 501 -19.11 9.25 -12.80
C ASP A 501 -19.46 8.07 -13.72
N ARG A 502 -18.66 7.85 -14.77
CA ARG A 502 -18.79 6.72 -15.70
C ARG A 502 -18.25 5.43 -15.09
N ASP A 503 -18.90 4.30 -15.37
CA ASP A 503 -18.33 2.99 -15.07
C ASP A 503 -17.22 2.64 -16.07
N TYR A 504 -15.96 2.93 -15.70
CA TYR A 504 -14.78 2.51 -16.47
C TYR A 504 -14.52 1.02 -16.34
N MET A 505 -14.65 0.50 -15.11
CA MET A 505 -14.58 -0.93 -14.81
C MET A 505 -15.99 -1.48 -14.65
N ALA A 506 -16.17 -2.79 -14.82
CA ALA A 506 -17.43 -3.42 -14.48
C ALA A 506 -17.81 -3.10 -13.02
N PRO A 507 -19.08 -2.75 -12.71
CA PRO A 507 -19.55 -2.57 -11.34
C PRO A 507 -19.28 -3.80 -10.46
N PRO A 508 -19.18 -3.66 -9.13
CA PRO A 508 -18.94 -4.80 -8.25
C PRO A 508 -20.10 -5.80 -8.38
N SER A 509 -19.79 -7.10 -8.42
CA SER A 509 -20.80 -8.16 -8.55
C SER A 509 -21.74 -8.22 -7.34
N SER A 510 -21.32 -7.72 -6.18
CA SER A 510 -22.13 -7.63 -4.98
C SER A 510 -21.71 -6.47 -4.05
N GLY A 511 -22.59 -6.11 -3.12
CA GLY A 511 -22.32 -5.07 -2.12
C GLY A 511 -22.47 -3.64 -2.65
N LYS A 512 -22.01 -2.67 -1.84
CA LYS A 512 -22.08 -1.24 -2.15
C LYS A 512 -20.68 -0.66 -2.27
N LEU A 513 -20.52 0.38 -3.09
CA LEU A 513 -19.26 1.13 -3.18
C LEU A 513 -19.04 1.99 -1.94
N ALA A 514 -17.78 2.14 -1.52
CA ALA A 514 -17.35 3.11 -0.53
C ALA A 514 -17.33 4.50 -1.15
N THR A 515 -17.61 5.52 -0.33
CA THR A 515 -17.55 6.94 -0.74
C THR A 515 -16.21 7.50 -0.29
N LEU A 516 -15.44 8.11 -1.21
CA LEU A 516 -14.26 8.89 -0.84
C LEU A 516 -14.70 10.13 -0.06
N ASP A 517 -13.81 10.68 0.76
CA ASP A 517 -14.07 11.99 1.38
C ASP A 517 -14.44 13.03 0.30
N PRO A 518 -15.65 13.64 0.35
CA PRO A 518 -16.09 14.59 -0.65
C PRO A 518 -15.14 15.79 -0.82
N ALA A 519 -14.38 16.17 0.22
CA ALA A 519 -13.41 17.27 0.15
C ALA A 519 -12.21 16.96 -0.76
N LEU A 520 -11.99 15.69 -1.14
CA LEU A 520 -11.01 15.32 -2.16
C LEU A 520 -11.46 15.67 -3.57
N LEU A 521 -12.76 15.86 -3.80
CA LEU A 521 -13.32 16.17 -5.11
C LEU A 521 -13.36 17.68 -5.30
N VAL A 522 -12.60 18.16 -6.27
CA VAL A 522 -12.44 19.60 -6.55
C VAL A 522 -12.92 19.94 -7.95
N MET A 523 -13.42 21.16 -8.10
CA MET A 523 -13.82 21.69 -9.39
C MET A 523 -12.67 22.46 -10.03
N PRO A 524 -12.33 22.21 -11.31
CA PRO A 524 -11.44 23.06 -12.07
C PRO A 524 -11.92 24.52 -12.07
N PRO A 525 -11.03 25.49 -11.78
CA PRO A 525 -11.31 26.90 -12.00
C PRO A 525 -11.60 27.20 -13.47
N GLU A 526 -12.30 28.30 -13.71
CA GLU A 526 -12.58 28.77 -15.07
C GLU A 526 -11.29 28.89 -15.90
N GLY A 527 -11.31 28.26 -17.08
CA GLY A 527 -10.21 28.19 -18.04
C GLY A 527 -9.21 27.06 -17.80
N LEU A 528 -9.38 26.25 -16.75
CA LEU A 528 -8.51 25.12 -16.39
C LEU A 528 -9.24 23.76 -16.44
N GLU A 529 -10.41 23.70 -17.09
CA GLU A 529 -11.27 22.51 -17.14
C GLU A 529 -10.63 21.31 -17.82
N VAL A 530 -9.73 21.54 -18.77
CA VAL A 530 -9.00 20.50 -19.52
C VAL A 530 -7.51 20.80 -19.53
N GLY A 531 -6.67 19.77 -19.48
CA GLY A 531 -5.22 19.95 -19.54
C GLY A 531 -4.54 20.46 -18.25
N TYR A 532 -5.27 20.64 -17.15
CA TYR A 532 -4.73 21.03 -15.85
C TYR A 532 -5.12 20.03 -14.75
N VAL A 533 -4.27 19.90 -13.73
CA VAL A 533 -4.51 19.01 -12.58
C VAL A 533 -4.19 19.69 -11.25
N PRO A 534 -4.92 19.36 -10.17
CA PRO A 534 -4.70 19.94 -8.85
C PRO A 534 -3.63 19.15 -8.07
N ILE A 535 -2.43 19.71 -7.94
CA ILE A 535 -1.30 19.11 -7.21
C ILE A 535 -1.24 19.63 -5.79
N VAL A 536 -1.20 18.70 -4.82
CA VAL A 536 -1.05 19.00 -3.40
C VAL A 536 0.38 19.45 -3.10
N THR A 537 0.53 20.66 -2.58
CA THR A 537 1.82 21.27 -2.23
C THR A 537 2.04 21.32 -0.72
N HIS A 538 0.97 21.29 0.08
CA HIS A 538 1.08 21.24 1.54
C HIS A 538 -0.06 20.45 2.18
N GLN A 539 0.20 19.74 3.27
CA GLN A 539 -0.81 19.08 4.09
C GLN A 539 -0.42 19.17 5.57
N GLU A 540 -1.32 19.70 6.40
CA GLU A 540 -1.08 19.96 7.83
C GLU A 540 -2.28 19.60 8.71
N ASP A 541 -2.13 19.64 10.02
CA ASP A 541 -3.26 19.52 10.93
C ASP A 541 -4.17 20.75 10.79
N ALA A 542 -5.48 20.55 10.61
CA ALA A 542 -6.42 21.66 10.50
C ALA A 542 -6.65 22.40 11.83
N GLY A 543 -6.23 21.82 12.97
CA GLY A 543 -6.36 22.42 14.30
C GLY A 543 -7.79 22.49 14.82
N LYS A 544 -8.65 21.57 14.36
CA LYS A 544 -10.08 21.50 14.72
C LYS A 544 -10.35 20.56 15.88
#